data_AF-A0A7V3ZYX1-F1
#
_entry.id   AF-A0A7V3ZYX1-F1
#
_cell.length_a   1.000
_cell.length_b   1.000
_cell.length_c   1.000
_cell.angle_alpha   90.00
_cell.angle_beta   90.00
_cell.angle_gamma   90.00
#
_symmetry.space_group_name_H-M   'P 1'
#
loop_
_entity.id
_entity.type
_entity.pdbx_description
1 polymer ?
#
loop_
_entity_poly.entity_id
_entity_poly.type
_entity_poly.pdbx_seq_one_letter_code
_entity_poly.pdbx_strand_id
1 'polypeptide(L)'
;MKVLLTSVTISSVSFIYEYGYVIADFLTLIRGIVVLFMLSLIPDREVSLDIFMIMVFIAWFTDVFDGFFARKSKRMGYLGKWDGWVDTAFYITIFLYCYALGFYSFKFFILVLIFNFLAVFLTRNLEVNQAFHFLYILLGFRTIYLLDKLWFIRVSLWTILVIILKWSRLKFQIRNFIDSWKNLLLGKKGPSH
;
A
#
# COMPACT_ATOMS: atom_id res chain seq x y z
N MET A 1 30.23 -12.64 25.13
CA MET A 1 29.60 -12.12 23.89
C MET A 1 28.42 -12.97 23.41
N LYS A 2 28.57 -14.30 23.25
CA LYS A 2 27.48 -15.20 22.80
C LYS A 2 26.22 -15.17 23.70
N VAL A 3 26.41 -15.21 25.03
CA VAL A 3 25.29 -15.17 26.02
C VAL A 3 24.52 -13.84 25.99
N LEU A 4 25.22 -12.71 25.85
CA LEU A 4 24.61 -11.38 25.70
C LEU A 4 23.82 -11.25 24.39
N LEU A 5 24.35 -11.79 23.30
CA LEU A 5 23.63 -11.84 22.02
C LEU A 5 22.37 -12.71 22.11
N THR A 6 22.42 -13.80 22.88
CA THR A 6 21.29 -14.74 23.03
C THR A 6 20.21 -14.14 23.94
N SER A 7 20.58 -13.47 25.03
CA SER A 7 19.59 -12.80 25.90
C SER A 7 18.91 -11.61 25.22
N VAL A 8 19.64 -10.82 24.42
CA VAL A 8 19.08 -9.72 23.62
C VAL A 8 18.16 -10.24 22.49
N THR A 9 18.51 -11.36 21.84
CA THR A 9 17.62 -11.97 20.83
C THR A 9 16.37 -12.57 21.46
N ILE A 10 16.45 -13.22 22.62
CA ILE A 10 15.27 -13.76 23.30
C ILE A 10 14.35 -12.64 23.79
N SER A 11 14.92 -11.58 24.37
CA SER A 11 14.17 -10.39 24.82
C SER A 11 13.45 -9.70 23.66
N SER A 12 14.15 -9.42 22.55
CA SER A 12 13.55 -8.77 21.37
C SER A 12 12.47 -9.62 20.68
N VAL A 13 12.61 -10.96 20.68
CA VAL A 13 11.56 -11.85 20.16
C VAL A 13 10.32 -11.84 21.06
N SER A 14 10.48 -11.80 22.39
CA SER A 14 9.35 -11.66 23.31
C SER A 14 8.62 -10.33 23.14
N PHE A 15 9.38 -9.23 22.96
CA PHE A 15 8.83 -7.90 22.77
C PHE A 15 8.01 -7.79 21.48
N ILE A 16 8.52 -8.27 20.34
CA ILE A 16 7.78 -8.22 19.07
C ILE A 16 6.50 -9.08 19.16
N TYR A 17 6.56 -10.21 19.85
CA TYR A 17 5.39 -11.05 20.05
C TYR A 17 4.31 -10.32 20.87
N GLU A 18 4.72 -9.61 21.92
CA GLU A 18 3.83 -8.95 22.86
C GLU A 18 3.30 -7.60 22.34
N TYR A 19 4.12 -6.78 21.68
CA TYR A 19 3.79 -5.41 21.31
C TYR A 19 3.75 -5.15 19.79
N GLY A 20 4.08 -6.15 18.95
CA GLY A 20 4.15 -5.94 17.50
C GLY A 20 2.83 -5.48 16.86
N TYR A 21 1.68 -5.88 17.40
CA TYR A 21 0.37 -5.42 16.89
C TYR A 21 0.14 -3.92 17.16
N VAL A 22 0.66 -3.39 18.28
CA VAL A 22 0.59 -1.95 18.62
C VAL A 22 1.48 -1.15 17.69
N ILE A 23 2.68 -1.67 17.39
CA ILE A 23 3.59 -1.05 16.43
C ILE A 23 2.95 -1.03 15.04
N ALA A 24 2.30 -2.12 14.64
CA ALA A 24 1.59 -2.18 13.37
C ALA A 24 0.47 -1.13 13.31
N ASP A 25 -0.37 -1.04 14.34
CA ASP A 25 -1.44 -0.02 14.42
C ASP A 25 -0.88 1.41 14.33
N PHE A 26 0.23 1.68 15.03
CA PHE A 26 0.88 3.00 14.98
C PHE A 26 1.42 3.33 13.58
N LEU A 27 1.99 2.35 12.89
CA LEU A 27 2.46 2.52 11.52
C LEU A 27 1.30 2.75 10.52
N THR A 28 0.17 2.05 10.69
CA THR A 28 -1.05 2.31 9.91
C THR A 28 -1.59 3.72 10.18
N LEU A 29 -1.56 4.19 11.43
CA LEU A 29 -1.94 5.56 11.79
C LEU A 29 -1.03 6.59 11.13
N ILE A 30 0.30 6.39 11.17
CA ILE A 30 1.26 7.25 10.46
C ILE A 30 0.91 7.31 8.97
N ARG A 31 0.59 6.17 8.33
CA ARG A 31 0.19 6.17 6.92
C ARG A 31 -1.05 7.03 6.69
N GLY A 32 -2.05 6.96 7.56
CA GLY A 32 -3.21 7.85 7.51
C GLY A 32 -2.83 9.34 7.59
N ILE A 33 -1.91 9.71 8.48
CA ILE A 33 -1.40 11.09 8.60
C ILE A 33 -0.65 11.51 7.32
N VAL A 34 0.17 10.61 6.77
CA VAL A 34 0.90 10.85 5.52
C VAL A 34 -0.08 11.12 4.37
N VAL A 35 -1.18 10.37 4.28
CA VAL A 35 -2.23 10.62 3.27
C VAL A 35 -2.83 12.02 3.41
N LEU A 36 -3.18 12.43 4.63
CA LEU A 36 -3.73 13.77 4.87
C LEU A 36 -2.73 14.87 4.49
N PHE A 37 -1.45 14.67 4.81
CA PHE A 37 -0.40 15.59 4.43
C PHE A 37 -0.20 15.64 2.91
N MET A 38 -0.17 14.50 2.23
CA MET A 38 -0.09 14.42 0.77
C MET A 38 -1.25 15.14 0.09
N LEU A 39 -2.48 15.02 0.61
CA LEU A 39 -3.65 15.75 0.10
C LEU A 39 -3.47 17.26 0.20
N SER A 40 -2.82 17.75 1.26
CA SER A 40 -2.54 19.18 1.44
C SER A 40 -1.54 19.75 0.44
N LEU A 41 -0.69 18.90 -0.17
CA LEU A 41 0.30 19.31 -1.17
C LEU A 41 -0.27 19.44 -2.59
N ILE A 42 -1.44 18.85 -2.85
CA ILE A 42 -2.04 18.80 -4.19
C ILE A 42 -2.28 20.20 -4.82
N PRO A 43 -2.74 21.22 -4.08
CA PRO A 43 -2.92 22.57 -4.64
C PRO A 43 -1.64 23.19 -5.20
N ASP A 44 -0.48 22.89 -4.59
CA ASP A 44 0.83 23.45 -4.95
C ASP A 44 1.50 22.71 -6.12
N ARG A 45 0.91 21.60 -6.58
CA ARG A 45 1.30 20.82 -7.76
C ARG A 45 2.81 20.55 -7.80
N GLU A 46 3.48 20.98 -8.87
CA GLU A 46 4.88 20.67 -9.20
C GLU A 46 5.88 21.14 -8.13
N VAL A 47 5.61 22.26 -7.44
CA VAL A 47 6.49 22.79 -6.39
C VAL A 47 6.67 21.79 -5.24
N SER A 48 5.72 20.87 -5.08
CA SER A 48 5.68 19.90 -4.00
C SER A 48 6.16 18.49 -4.40
N LEU A 49 6.63 18.26 -5.63
CA LEU A 49 6.92 16.90 -6.12
C LEU A 49 7.90 16.13 -5.23
N ASP A 50 9.04 16.74 -4.86
CA ASP A 50 10.03 16.07 -4.02
C ASP A 50 9.44 15.67 -2.66
N ILE A 51 8.68 16.57 -2.03
CA ILE A 51 8.04 16.32 -0.75
C ILE A 51 6.99 15.23 -0.90
N PHE A 52 6.15 15.29 -1.94
CA PHE A 52 5.13 14.29 -2.24
C PHE A 52 5.76 12.90 -2.44
N MET A 53 6.85 12.82 -3.19
CA MET A 53 7.57 11.56 -3.40
C MET A 53 8.22 11.05 -2.12
N ILE A 54 8.81 11.91 -1.29
CA ILE A 54 9.32 11.50 0.03
C ILE A 54 8.18 10.89 0.87
N MET A 55 6.99 11.50 0.85
CA MET A 55 5.82 10.97 1.56
C MET A 55 5.36 9.61 1.02
N VAL A 56 5.38 9.40 -0.29
CA VAL A 56 5.13 8.08 -0.92
C VAL A 56 6.09 7.02 -0.37
N PHE A 57 7.38 7.35 -0.26
CA PHE A 57 8.38 6.44 0.30
C PHE A 57 8.14 6.16 1.79
N ILE A 58 7.77 7.17 2.59
CA ILE A 58 7.42 6.98 4.00
C ILE A 58 6.20 6.04 4.11
N ALA A 59 5.15 6.27 3.34
CA ALA A 59 3.96 5.42 3.34
C ALA A 59 4.30 3.96 2.99
N TRP A 60 5.05 3.72 1.91
CA TRP A 60 5.50 2.37 1.54
C TRP A 60 6.43 1.74 2.57
N PHE A 61 7.30 2.52 3.21
CA PHE A 61 8.12 2.02 4.31
C PHE A 61 7.23 1.55 5.44
N THR A 62 6.26 2.36 5.89
CA THR A 62 5.34 1.97 6.96
C THR A 62 4.53 0.70 6.63
N ASP A 63 4.12 0.48 5.38
CA ASP A 63 3.44 -0.76 4.89
C ASP A 63 4.32 -2.02 4.92
N VAL A 64 5.62 -1.85 4.69
CA VAL A 64 6.54 -2.99 4.79
C VAL A 64 6.68 -3.41 6.24
N PHE A 65 6.79 -2.44 7.16
CA PHE A 65 7.05 -2.70 8.57
C PHE A 65 5.80 -3.10 9.36
N ASP A 66 4.64 -2.51 9.11
CA ASP A 66 3.42 -2.86 9.86
C ASP A 66 3.01 -4.32 9.62
N GLY A 67 3.07 -4.78 8.36
CA GLY A 67 2.80 -6.16 8.01
C GLY A 67 3.84 -7.09 8.64
N PHE A 68 5.10 -6.66 8.74
CA PHE A 68 6.13 -7.45 9.42
C PHE A 68 5.81 -7.62 10.91
N PHE A 69 5.51 -6.54 11.63
CA PHE A 69 5.22 -6.57 13.07
C PHE A 69 3.89 -7.27 13.38
N ALA A 70 2.83 -7.02 12.60
CA ALA A 70 1.54 -7.69 12.74
C ALA A 70 1.68 -9.22 12.62
N ARG A 71 2.38 -9.71 11.59
CA ARG A 71 2.59 -11.15 11.38
C ARG A 71 3.44 -11.78 12.47
N LYS A 72 4.49 -11.10 12.93
CA LYS A 72 5.35 -11.62 14.00
C LYS A 72 4.64 -11.67 15.35
N SER A 73 3.74 -10.71 15.61
CA SER A 73 2.94 -10.69 16.85
C SER A 73 1.86 -11.77 16.90
N LYS A 74 1.43 -12.30 15.75
CA LYS A 74 0.30 -13.24 15.60
C LYS A 74 -1.01 -12.73 16.22
N ARG A 75 -1.13 -11.41 16.42
CA ARG A 75 -2.30 -10.73 16.96
C ARG A 75 -2.76 -9.67 15.98
N MET A 76 -4.07 -9.47 15.87
CA MET A 76 -4.64 -8.40 15.08
C MET A 76 -4.73 -7.14 15.94
N GLY A 77 -4.19 -6.03 15.45
CA GLY A 77 -4.33 -4.72 16.08
C GLY A 77 -5.71 -4.12 15.84
N TYR A 78 -6.05 -3.08 16.60
CA TYR A 78 -7.33 -2.36 16.50
C TYR A 78 -7.47 -1.61 15.17
N LEU A 79 -6.36 -1.06 14.66
CA LEU A 79 -6.30 -0.34 13.38
C LEU A 79 -6.05 -1.28 12.21
N GLY A 80 -5.61 -2.52 12.43
CA GLY A 80 -5.41 -3.52 11.38
C GLY A 80 -6.65 -3.79 10.50
N LYS A 81 -7.88 -3.53 10.98
CA LYS A 81 -9.11 -3.63 10.17
C LYS A 81 -9.30 -2.46 9.18
N TRP A 82 -8.63 -1.35 9.42
CA TRP A 82 -8.69 -0.13 8.63
C TRP A 82 -7.57 -0.02 7.60
N ASP A 83 -6.54 -0.87 7.70
CA ASP A 83 -5.34 -0.85 6.86
C ASP A 83 -5.67 -0.80 5.35
N GLY A 84 -6.56 -1.69 4.88
CA GLY A 84 -6.99 -1.71 3.48
C GLY A 84 -7.72 -0.42 3.03
N TRP A 85 -8.40 0.29 3.93
CA TRP A 85 -9.02 1.59 3.62
C TRP A 85 -7.98 2.70 3.53
N VAL A 86 -6.99 2.69 4.44
CA VAL A 86 -5.88 3.65 4.43
C VAL A 86 -5.04 3.49 3.16
N ASP A 87 -4.75 2.26 2.75
CA ASP A 87 -4.08 1.98 1.47
C ASP A 87 -4.87 2.47 0.26
N THR A 88 -6.19 2.25 0.28
CA THR A 88 -7.05 2.73 -0.79
C THR A 88 -7.01 4.26 -0.88
N ALA A 89 -7.10 4.96 0.24
CA ALA A 89 -6.99 6.42 0.29
C ALA A 89 -5.61 6.89 -0.20
N PHE A 90 -4.53 6.19 0.16
CA PHE A 90 -3.17 6.47 -0.30
C PHE A 90 -3.04 6.35 -1.83
N TYR A 91 -3.46 5.24 -2.44
CA TYR A 91 -3.36 5.08 -3.88
C TYR A 91 -4.29 6.01 -4.67
N ILE A 92 -5.48 6.32 -4.15
CA ILE A 92 -6.36 7.34 -4.72
C ILE A 92 -5.69 8.71 -4.65
N THR A 93 -5.00 9.03 -3.56
CA THR A 93 -4.26 10.30 -3.41
C THR A 93 -3.13 10.41 -4.42
N ILE A 94 -2.39 9.32 -4.68
CA ILE A 94 -1.40 9.28 -5.78
C ILE A 94 -2.08 9.59 -7.12
N PHE A 95 -3.20 8.92 -7.42
CA PHE A 95 -3.89 9.13 -8.69
C PHE A 95 -4.48 10.54 -8.82
N LEU A 96 -5.00 11.10 -7.73
CA LEU A 96 -5.50 12.47 -7.65
C LEU A 96 -4.37 13.47 -7.90
N TYR A 97 -3.17 13.24 -7.36
CA TYR A 97 -2.01 14.07 -7.62
C TYR A 97 -1.58 13.99 -9.10
N CYS A 98 -1.59 12.81 -9.72
CA CYS A 98 -1.34 12.67 -11.15
C CYS A 98 -2.36 13.46 -12.01
N TYR A 99 -3.62 13.46 -11.61
CA TYR A 99 -4.65 14.31 -12.22
C TYR A 99 -4.34 15.81 -12.02
N ALA A 100 -3.98 16.23 -10.81
CA ALA A 100 -3.68 17.62 -10.49
C ALA A 100 -2.47 18.17 -11.28
N LEU A 101 -1.51 17.30 -11.59
CA LEU A 101 -0.38 17.58 -12.48
C LEU A 101 -0.76 17.62 -13.97
N GLY A 102 -2.01 17.33 -14.34
CA GLY A 102 -2.51 17.43 -15.71
C GLY A 102 -2.25 16.21 -16.60
N PHE A 103 -1.74 15.10 -16.06
CA PHE A 103 -1.44 13.90 -16.85
C PHE A 103 -2.68 13.09 -17.24
N TYR A 104 -3.80 13.33 -16.56
CA TYR A 104 -5.07 12.65 -16.78
C TYR A 104 -6.22 13.65 -16.74
N SER A 105 -7.25 13.43 -17.57
CA SER A 105 -8.45 14.27 -17.55
C SER A 105 -9.29 14.00 -16.30
N PHE A 106 -10.04 15.01 -15.84
CA PHE A 106 -11.00 14.85 -14.73
C PHE A 106 -12.02 13.76 -15.01
N LYS A 107 -12.53 13.66 -16.25
CA LYS A 107 -13.46 12.61 -16.67
C LYS A 107 -12.87 11.22 -16.47
N PHE A 108 -11.62 11.01 -16.89
CA PHE A 108 -10.94 9.73 -16.70
C PHE A 108 -10.75 9.40 -15.22
N PHE A 109 -10.28 10.37 -14.42
CA PHE A 109 -10.11 10.22 -12.98
C PHE A 109 -11.41 9.76 -12.30
N ILE A 110 -12.52 10.47 -12.51
CA ILE A 110 -13.81 10.16 -11.90
C ILE A 110 -14.37 8.82 -12.39
N LEU A 111 -14.28 8.51 -13.69
CA LEU A 111 -14.75 7.23 -14.21
C LEU A 111 -14.02 6.06 -13.56
N VAL A 112 -12.70 6.12 -13.45
CA VAL A 112 -11.91 5.05 -12.80
C VAL A 112 -12.30 4.89 -11.33
N LEU A 113 -12.56 5.97 -10.60
CA LEU A 113 -13.03 5.89 -9.21
C LEU A 113 -14.42 5.25 -9.10
N ILE A 114 -15.36 5.65 -9.96
CA ILE A 114 -16.70 5.06 -10.02
C ILE A 114 -16.62 3.57 -10.34
N PHE A 115 -15.81 3.18 -11.33
CA PHE A 115 -15.62 1.78 -11.68
C PHE A 115 -14.99 0.99 -10.54
N ASN A 116 -13.99 1.54 -9.83
CA ASN A 116 -13.44 0.89 -8.64
C ASN A 116 -14.52 0.66 -7.59
N PHE A 117 -15.23 1.71 -7.21
CA PHE A 117 -16.29 1.63 -6.20
C PHE A 117 -17.36 0.61 -6.58
N LEU A 118 -17.88 0.66 -7.81
CA LEU A 118 -18.89 -0.30 -8.29
C LEU A 118 -18.35 -1.72 -8.32
N ALA A 119 -17.12 -1.94 -8.80
CA ALA A 119 -16.53 -3.26 -8.87
C ALA A 119 -16.36 -3.88 -7.47
N VAL A 120 -15.85 -3.11 -6.50
CA VAL A 120 -15.71 -3.56 -5.11
C VAL A 120 -17.07 -3.77 -4.46
N PHE A 121 -18.03 -2.86 -4.66
CA PHE A 121 -19.38 -2.97 -4.11
C PHE A 121 -20.13 -4.21 -4.61
N LEU A 122 -20.07 -4.48 -5.92
CA LEU A 122 -20.76 -5.60 -6.55
C LEU A 122 -20.11 -6.95 -6.22
N THR A 123 -18.78 -7.01 -6.19
CA THR A 123 -18.05 -8.26 -5.93
C THR A 123 -17.85 -8.56 -4.46
N ARG A 124 -17.92 -7.54 -3.59
CA ARG A 124 -17.56 -7.61 -2.16
C ARG A 124 -16.19 -8.26 -1.93
N ASN A 125 -15.27 -8.08 -2.87
CA ASN A 125 -13.97 -8.75 -2.88
C ASN A 125 -12.84 -7.73 -2.81
N LEU A 126 -12.03 -7.82 -1.76
CA LEU A 126 -10.87 -6.94 -1.56
C LEU A 126 -9.77 -7.13 -2.61
N GLU A 127 -9.67 -8.31 -3.22
CA GLU A 127 -8.69 -8.59 -4.30
C GLU A 127 -9.04 -7.81 -5.58
N VAL A 128 -10.31 -7.45 -5.78
CA VAL A 128 -10.71 -6.55 -6.87
C VAL A 128 -10.19 -5.14 -6.61
N ASN A 129 -10.25 -4.65 -5.37
CA ASN A 129 -9.68 -3.36 -4.99
C ASN A 129 -8.15 -3.33 -5.21
N GLN A 130 -7.45 -4.44 -4.92
CA GLN A 130 -6.01 -4.56 -5.19
C GLN A 130 -5.67 -4.43 -6.69
N ALA A 131 -6.54 -4.89 -7.59
CA ALA A 131 -6.35 -4.68 -9.03
C ALA A 131 -6.38 -3.18 -9.40
N PHE A 132 -7.26 -2.41 -8.76
CA PHE A 132 -7.29 -0.96 -8.92
C PHE A 132 -6.09 -0.28 -8.29
N HIS A 133 -5.61 -0.74 -7.13
CA HIS A 133 -4.35 -0.25 -6.55
C HIS A 133 -3.19 -0.44 -7.51
N PHE A 134 -3.08 -1.62 -8.13
CA PHE A 134 -2.08 -1.88 -9.16
C PHE A 134 -2.21 -0.93 -10.36
N LEU A 135 -3.44 -0.68 -10.82
CA LEU A 135 -3.69 0.32 -11.87
C LEU A 135 -3.21 1.72 -11.45
N TYR A 136 -3.54 2.17 -10.23
CA TYR A 136 -3.10 3.47 -9.71
C TYR A 136 -1.57 3.57 -9.64
N ILE A 137 -0.89 2.50 -9.22
CA ILE A 137 0.57 2.41 -9.24
C ILE A 137 1.10 2.59 -10.66
N LEU A 138 0.56 1.86 -11.66
CA LEU A 138 1.01 1.98 -13.05
C LEU A 138 0.81 3.39 -13.63
N LEU A 139 -0.32 4.03 -13.31
CA LEU A 139 -0.60 5.40 -13.71
C LEU A 139 0.37 6.39 -13.03
N GLY A 140 0.68 6.16 -11.75
CA GLY A 140 1.72 6.89 -11.02
C GLY A 140 3.09 6.74 -11.66
N PHE A 141 3.50 5.51 -11.99
CA PHE A 141 4.76 5.20 -12.67
C PHE A 141 4.87 5.90 -14.03
N ARG A 142 3.81 5.89 -14.82
CA ARG A 142 3.76 6.63 -16.09
C ARG A 142 3.96 8.13 -15.86
N THR A 143 3.28 8.69 -14.86
CA THR A 143 3.35 10.12 -14.54
C THR A 143 4.78 10.52 -14.17
N ILE A 144 5.41 9.82 -13.23
CA ILE A 144 6.79 10.13 -12.82
C ILE A 144 7.80 9.88 -13.96
N TYR A 145 7.59 8.89 -14.82
CA TYR A 145 8.46 8.65 -15.98
C TYR A 145 8.49 9.86 -16.93
N LEU A 146 7.33 10.48 -17.13
CA LEU A 146 7.18 11.65 -17.99
C LEU A 146 7.67 12.94 -17.31
N LEU A 147 7.53 13.04 -15.99
CA LEU A 147 7.84 14.24 -15.22
C LEU A 147 9.32 14.32 -14.80
N ASP A 148 9.83 13.26 -14.16
CA ASP A 148 11.19 13.22 -13.63
C ASP A 148 11.77 11.79 -13.67
N LYS A 149 12.75 11.60 -14.56
CA LYS A 149 13.43 10.32 -14.77
C LYS A 149 14.22 9.85 -13.54
N LEU A 150 14.77 10.76 -12.72
CA LEU A 150 15.50 10.38 -11.50
C LEU A 150 14.52 9.82 -10.46
N TRP A 151 13.36 10.46 -10.26
CA TRP A 151 12.33 9.93 -9.39
C TRP A 151 11.79 8.59 -9.88
N PHE A 152 11.58 8.45 -11.20
CA PHE A 152 11.23 7.16 -11.80
C PHE A 152 12.25 6.06 -11.49
N ILE A 153 13.55 6.35 -11.60
CA ILE A 153 14.61 5.39 -11.25
C ILE A 153 14.55 5.03 -9.76
N ARG A 154 14.45 6.03 -8.87
CA ARG A 154 14.36 5.80 -7.41
C ARG A 154 13.18 4.90 -7.04
N VAL A 155 12.00 5.19 -7.57
CA VAL A 155 10.78 4.41 -7.35
C VAL A 155 10.90 2.99 -7.93
N SER A 156 11.53 2.86 -9.10
CA SER A 156 11.78 1.55 -9.71
C SER A 156 12.73 0.69 -8.87
N LEU A 157 13.85 1.27 -8.40
CA LEU A 157 14.80 0.59 -7.54
C LEU A 157 14.16 0.16 -6.22
N TRP A 158 13.36 1.03 -5.61
CA TRP A 158 12.61 0.71 -4.40
C TRP A 158 11.63 -0.43 -4.62
N THR A 159 10.85 -0.38 -5.70
CA THR A 159 9.89 -1.44 -6.05
C THR A 159 10.59 -2.78 -6.24
N ILE A 160 11.73 -2.79 -6.96
CA ILE A 160 12.54 -4.00 -7.15
C ILE A 160 13.03 -4.54 -5.80
N LEU A 161 13.55 -3.67 -4.93
CA LEU A 161 14.00 -4.06 -3.59
C LEU A 161 12.86 -4.70 -2.78
N VAL A 162 11.68 -4.08 -2.76
CA VAL A 162 10.51 -4.61 -2.04
C VAL A 162 10.08 -5.96 -2.61
N ILE A 163 10.06 -6.13 -3.94
CA ILE A 163 9.75 -7.41 -4.60
C ILE A 163 10.73 -8.50 -4.16
N ILE A 164 12.04 -8.20 -4.12
CA ILE A 164 13.07 -9.14 -3.70
C ILE A 164 12.87 -9.53 -2.23
N LEU A 165 12.69 -8.54 -1.35
CA LEU A 165 12.52 -8.76 0.10
C LEU A 165 11.22 -9.52 0.44
N LYS A 166 10.13 -9.24 -0.29
CA LYS A 166 8.80 -9.86 -0.07
C LYS A 166 8.52 -11.02 -1.04
N TRP A 167 9.50 -11.55 -1.78
CA TRP A 167 9.27 -12.50 -2.89
C TRP A 167 8.36 -13.70 -2.54
N SER A 168 8.63 -14.38 -1.43
CA SER A 168 7.82 -15.52 -0.97
C SER A 168 6.37 -15.12 -0.70
N ARG A 169 6.14 -13.93 -0.15
CA ARG A 169 4.81 -13.40 0.14
C ARG A 169 4.10 -12.96 -1.15
N LEU A 170 4.83 -12.31 -2.06
CA LEU A 170 4.29 -11.88 -3.34
C LEU A 170 3.75 -13.08 -4.13
N LYS A 171 4.48 -14.21 -4.17
CA LYS A 171 3.97 -15.45 -4.79
C LYS A 171 2.65 -15.92 -4.19
N PHE A 172 2.50 -15.85 -2.87
CA PHE A 172 1.26 -16.22 -2.20
C PHE A 172 0.12 -15.25 -2.54
N GLN A 173 0.38 -13.95 -2.54
CA GLN A 173 -0.61 -12.93 -2.94
C GLN A 173 -1.05 -13.10 -4.39
N ILE A 174 -0.11 -13.34 -5.32
CA ILE A 174 -0.44 -13.59 -6.73
C ILE A 174 -1.34 -14.82 -6.88
N ARG A 175 -1.06 -15.91 -6.15
CA ARG A 175 -1.91 -17.10 -6.17
C ARG A 175 -3.32 -16.80 -5.65
N ASN A 176 -3.42 -16.14 -4.50
CA ASN A 176 -4.71 -15.76 -3.92
C ASN A 176 -5.52 -14.84 -4.84
N PHE A 177 -4.84 -13.88 -5.49
CA PHE A 177 -5.43 -13.00 -6.48
C PHE A 177 -6.00 -13.83 -7.65
N ILE A 178 -5.19 -14.67 -8.28
CA ILE A 178 -5.61 -15.53 -9.40
C ILE A 178 -6.79 -16.42 -9.00
N ASP A 179 -6.73 -17.05 -7.83
CA ASP A 179 -7.79 -17.96 -7.38
C ASP A 179 -9.08 -17.21 -7.04
N SER A 180 -8.99 -16.00 -6.48
CA SER A 180 -10.13 -15.12 -6.22
C SER A 180 -10.83 -14.70 -7.52
N TRP A 181 -10.05 -14.34 -8.54
CA TRP A 181 -10.58 -14.00 -9.87
C TRP A 181 -11.22 -15.20 -10.57
N LYS A 182 -10.60 -16.40 -10.48
CA LYS A 182 -11.22 -17.64 -10.98
C LYS A 182 -12.57 -17.91 -10.30
N ASN A 183 -12.65 -17.74 -8.98
CA ASN A 183 -13.89 -17.96 -8.25
C ASN A 183 -14.99 -16.98 -8.67
N LEU A 184 -14.64 -15.70 -8.87
CA LEU A 184 -15.56 -14.68 -9.40
C LEU A 184 -16.07 -15.05 -10.79
N LEU A 185 -15.18 -15.45 -11.70
CA LEU A 185 -15.55 -15.83 -13.07
C LEU A 185 -16.39 -17.11 -13.14
N LEU A 186 -16.18 -18.04 -12.21
CA LEU A 186 -16.91 -19.31 -12.13
C LEU A 186 -18.20 -19.20 -11.28
N GLY A 187 -18.56 -18.00 -10.81
CA GLY A 187 -19.77 -17.78 -10.00
C GLY A 187 -19.74 -18.46 -8.62
N LYS A 188 -18.57 -18.87 -8.14
CA LYS A 188 -18.42 -19.47 -6.80
C LYS A 188 -18.32 -18.34 -5.78
N LYS A 189 -19.19 -18.35 -4.76
CA LYS A 189 -19.06 -17.43 -3.61
C LYS A 189 -17.67 -17.63 -3.01
N GLY A 190 -16.83 -16.60 -3.10
CA GLY A 190 -15.55 -16.57 -2.40
C GLY A 190 -15.76 -16.68 -0.89
N PRO A 191 -14.74 -17.09 -0.12
CA PRO A 191 -14.84 -17.11 1.34
C PRO A 191 -15.22 -15.70 1.82
N SER A 192 -16.34 -15.62 2.54
CA SER A 192 -16.72 -14.40 3.26
C SER A 192 -15.68 -14.14 4.34
N HIS A 193 -14.97 -13.03 4.22
CA HIS A 193 -14.14 -12.47 5.29
C HIS A 193 -14.96 -11.50 6.14
#